data_AF-A0A7C5XFQ3-F1
#
_entry.id   AF-A0A7C5XFQ3-F1
#
_cell.length_a   1.000
_cell.length_b   1.000
_cell.length_c   1.000
_cell.angle_alpha   90.00
_cell.angle_beta   90.00
_cell.angle_gamma   90.00
#
_symmetry.space_group_name_H-M   'P 1'
#
loop_
_entity.id
_entity.type
_entity.pdbx_description
1 polymer ?
#
loop_
_entity_poly.entity_id
_entity_poly.type
_entity_poly.pdbx_seq_one_letter_code
_entity_poly.pdbx_strand_id
1 'polypeptide(L)'
;MPDLSEVRRYAELFVRMGLVKNEDGDYVPACTECVEYLDGLLSGGGDGVLGFIVFMCVVRGLLNDASIDTNMDINYAEMTLKHVLDKHEDAAEAVNTLYEEIAERIGAEGPNRARRICEAIINDEVN
;
A
#
# COMPACT_ATOMS: atom_id res chain seq x y z
N MET A 1 15.22 1.11 -4.36
CA MET A 1 14.11 2.00 -3.94
C MET A 1 13.26 2.36 -5.16
N PRO A 2 11.95 2.07 -5.14
CA PRO A 2 11.04 2.37 -6.25
C PRO A 2 10.84 3.88 -6.42
N ASP A 3 10.54 4.33 -7.65
CA ASP A 3 10.25 5.74 -7.93
C ASP A 3 8.94 6.14 -7.22
N LEU A 4 9.05 7.01 -6.22
CA LEU A 4 7.92 7.55 -5.47
C LEU A 4 6.86 8.18 -6.37
N SER A 5 7.27 8.78 -7.49
CA SER A 5 6.37 9.40 -8.46
C SER A 5 5.48 8.36 -9.15
N GLU A 6 6.06 7.20 -9.47
CA GLU A 6 5.35 6.08 -10.07
C GLU A 6 4.42 5.41 -9.06
N VAL A 7 4.92 5.10 -7.86
CA VAL A 7 4.10 4.54 -6.76
C VAL A 7 2.90 5.44 -6.47
N ARG A 8 3.13 6.76 -6.37
CA ARG A 8 2.07 7.74 -6.12
C ARG A 8 1.05 7.77 -7.24
N ARG A 9 1.47 7.72 -8.50
CA ARG A 9 0.57 7.70 -9.66
C ARG A 9 -0.39 6.50 -9.58
N TYR A 10 0.14 5.30 -9.31
CA TYR A 10 -0.71 4.11 -9.20
C TYR A 10 -1.60 4.15 -7.95
N ALA A 11 -1.11 4.68 -6.82
CA ALA A 11 -1.92 4.84 -5.61
C ALA A 11 -3.09 5.82 -5.83
N GLU A 12 -2.86 6.94 -6.52
CA GLU A 12 -3.90 7.90 -6.88
C GLU A 12 -4.95 7.28 -7.82
N LEU A 13 -4.52 6.52 -8.84
CA LEU A 13 -5.45 5.78 -9.71
C LEU A 13 -6.27 4.78 -8.91
N PHE A 14 -5.62 4.03 -8.02
CA PHE A 14 -6.26 3.03 -7.18
C PHE A 14 -7.39 3.62 -6.34
N VAL A 15 -7.14 4.73 -5.62
CA VAL A 15 -8.16 5.34 -4.76
C VAL A 15 -9.24 6.11 -5.53
N ARG A 16 -8.91 6.65 -6.71
CA ARG A 16 -9.86 7.41 -7.53
C ARG A 16 -10.77 6.53 -8.38
N MET A 17 -10.26 5.40 -8.89
CA MET A 17 -11.10 4.49 -9.68
C MET A 17 -12.01 3.64 -8.80
N GLY A 18 -11.62 3.35 -7.55
CA GLY A 18 -12.48 2.65 -6.60
C GLY A 18 -12.69 1.18 -7.00
N LEU A 19 -13.90 0.70 -6.76
CA LEU A 19 -14.30 -0.68 -7.02
C LEU A 19 -15.38 -0.76 -8.09
N VAL A 20 -15.38 -1.87 -8.84
CA VAL A 20 -16.45 -2.27 -9.75
C VAL A 20 -16.95 -3.65 -9.37
N LYS A 21 -18.20 -3.97 -9.72
CA LYS A 21 -18.70 -5.35 -9.62
C LYS A 21 -18.23 -6.16 -10.81
N ASN A 22 -17.66 -7.34 -10.56
CA ASN A 22 -17.39 -8.33 -11.59
C ASN A 22 -18.67 -9.11 -11.95
N GLU A 23 -18.53 -10.07 -12.88
CA GLU A 23 -19.65 -10.90 -13.36
C GLU A 23 -20.25 -11.80 -12.26
N ASP A 24 -19.45 -12.18 -11.26
CA ASP A 24 -19.86 -12.98 -10.10
C ASP A 24 -20.57 -12.13 -9.02
N GLY A 25 -20.58 -10.80 -9.17
CA GLY A 25 -21.20 -9.86 -8.23
C GLY A 25 -20.28 -9.37 -7.11
N ASP A 26 -19.01 -9.78 -7.10
CA ASP A 26 -17.98 -9.36 -6.16
C ASP A 26 -17.41 -7.99 -6.53
N TYR A 27 -17.07 -7.20 -5.52
CA TYR A 27 -16.38 -5.93 -5.71
C TYR A 27 -14.88 -6.15 -5.87
N VAL A 28 -14.34 -5.70 -7.01
CA VAL A 28 -12.92 -5.78 -7.35
C VAL A 28 -12.37 -4.39 -7.69
N PRO A 29 -11.06 -4.15 -7.55
CA PRO A 29 -10.45 -2.89 -7.96
C PRO A 29 -10.74 -2.58 -9.42
N ALA A 30 -11.23 -1.37 -9.68
CA ALA A 30 -11.48 -0.89 -11.03
C ALA A 30 -10.19 -0.67 -11.84
N CYS A 31 -9.07 -0.45 -11.13
CA CYS A 31 -7.75 -0.29 -11.73
C CYS A 31 -7.01 -1.64 -11.79
N THR A 32 -7.18 -2.39 -12.88
CA THR A 32 -6.45 -3.65 -13.09
C THR A 32 -4.94 -3.43 -13.14
N GLU A 33 -4.49 -2.37 -13.80
CA GLU A 33 -3.07 -1.99 -13.87
C GLU A 33 -2.46 -1.71 -12.49
N CYS A 34 -3.25 -1.23 -11.52
CA CYS A 34 -2.79 -1.03 -10.16
C CYS A 34 -2.53 -2.36 -9.45
N VAL A 35 -3.38 -3.37 -9.72
CA VAL A 35 -3.19 -4.72 -9.17
C VAL A 35 -1.97 -5.38 -9.79
N GLU A 36 -1.79 -5.25 -11.11
CA GLU A 36 -0.59 -5.74 -11.82
C GLU A 36 0.69 -5.05 -11.33
N TYR A 37 0.63 -3.74 -11.06
CA TYR A 37 1.74 -3.00 -10.48
C TYR A 37 2.13 -3.53 -9.09
N LEU A 38 1.15 -3.76 -8.21
CA LEU A 38 1.38 -4.33 -6.88
C LEU A 38 1.94 -5.76 -6.97
N ASP A 39 1.44 -6.57 -7.89
CA ASP A 39 1.94 -7.92 -8.15
C ASP A 39 3.41 -7.90 -8.63
N GLY A 40 3.73 -6.97 -9.53
CA GLY A 40 5.10 -6.75 -10.01
C GLY A 40 6.06 -6.29 -8.92
N LEU A 41 5.59 -5.42 -8.01
CA LEU A 41 6.37 -5.04 -6.82
C LEU A 41 6.69 -6.25 -5.95
N LEU A 42 5.68 -7.04 -5.55
CA LEU A 42 5.90 -8.17 -4.65
C LEU A 42 6.73 -9.29 -5.29
N SER A 43 6.62 -9.46 -6.61
CA SER A 43 7.45 -10.41 -7.37
C SER A 43 8.92 -9.96 -7.52
N GLY A 44 9.22 -8.67 -7.29
CA GLY A 44 10.54 -8.07 -7.46
C GLY A 44 11.51 -8.27 -6.29
N GLY A 45 11.10 -8.93 -5.21
CA GLY A 45 11.93 -9.14 -4.01
C GLY A 45 12.03 -7.89 -3.13
N GLY A 46 13.13 -7.75 -2.38
CA GLY A 46 13.23 -6.77 -1.27
C GLY A 46 12.95 -5.31 -1.62
N ASP A 47 13.46 -4.81 -2.75
CA ASP A 47 13.18 -3.44 -3.23
C ASP A 47 11.69 -3.22 -3.56
N GLY A 48 11.04 -4.27 -4.05
CA GLY A 48 9.62 -4.25 -4.39
C GLY A 48 8.72 -4.35 -3.17
N VAL A 49 9.12 -5.09 -2.13
CA VAL A 49 8.45 -5.12 -0.82
C VAL A 49 8.41 -3.72 -0.21
N LEU A 50 9.52 -2.99 -0.23
CA LEU A 50 9.54 -1.60 0.23
C LEU A 50 8.57 -0.73 -0.61
N GLY A 51 8.53 -0.92 -1.92
CA GLY A 51 7.56 -0.24 -2.80
C GLY A 51 6.12 -0.52 -2.45
N PHE A 52 5.81 -1.76 -2.10
CA PHE A 52 4.47 -2.15 -1.64
C PHE A 52 4.11 -1.43 -0.34
N ILE A 53 5.03 -1.36 0.63
CA ILE A 53 4.81 -0.61 1.88
C ILE A 53 4.59 0.88 1.59
N VAL A 54 5.42 1.49 0.73
CA VAL A 54 5.25 2.88 0.30
C VAL A 54 3.87 3.08 -0.32
N PHE A 55 3.43 2.18 -1.20
CA PHE A 55 2.11 2.23 -1.81
C PHE A 55 0.99 2.22 -0.76
N MET A 56 1.05 1.29 0.21
CA MET A 56 0.08 1.23 1.31
C MET A 56 0.02 2.55 2.08
N CYS A 57 1.17 3.14 2.38
CA CYS A 57 1.27 4.39 3.11
C CYS A 57 0.72 5.58 2.32
N VAL A 58 0.99 5.64 1.01
CA VAL A 58 0.42 6.67 0.13
C VAL A 58 -1.10 6.52 0.03
N VAL A 59 -1.62 5.31 -0.21
CA VAL A 59 -3.07 5.05 -0.25
C VAL A 59 -3.73 5.50 1.04
N ARG A 60 -3.15 5.16 2.20
CA ARG A 60 -3.67 5.59 3.50
C ARG A 60 -3.65 7.11 3.64
N GLY A 61 -2.60 7.78 3.18
CA GLY A 61 -2.54 9.24 3.15
C GLY A 61 -3.64 9.85 2.29
N LEU A 62 -3.80 9.35 1.07
CA LEU A 62 -4.80 9.84 0.12
C LEU A 62 -6.23 9.66 0.64
N LEU A 63 -6.55 8.52 1.24
CA LEU A 63 -7.89 8.24 1.79
C LEU A 63 -8.22 9.04 3.05
N ASN A 64 -7.22 9.57 3.75
CA ASN A 64 -7.42 10.47 4.89
C ASN A 64 -7.39 11.95 4.49
N ASP A 65 -7.07 12.28 3.24
CA ASP A 65 -7.07 13.65 2.74
C ASP A 65 -8.44 14.02 2.18
N ALA A 66 -9.20 14.82 2.95
CA ALA A 66 -10.53 15.27 2.58
C ALA A 66 -10.57 16.19 1.33
N SER A 67 -9.41 16.63 0.82
CA SER A 67 -9.33 17.42 -0.43
C SER A 67 -9.32 16.54 -1.69
N ILE A 68 -9.15 15.22 -1.54
CA ILE A 68 -9.08 14.28 -2.64
C ILE A 68 -10.43 13.58 -2.80
N ASP A 69 -10.98 13.63 -4.01
CA ASP A 69 -12.17 12.85 -4.36
C ASP A 69 -11.76 11.40 -4.60
N THR A 70 -12.17 10.50 -3.70
CA THR A 70 -11.83 9.07 -3.75
C THR A 70 -13.09 8.23 -3.88
N ASN A 71 -13.09 7.27 -4.79
CA ASN A 71 -14.17 6.28 -4.94
C ASN A 71 -13.87 4.97 -4.19
N MET A 72 -12.76 4.94 -3.43
CA MET A 72 -12.32 3.80 -2.64
C MET A 72 -12.60 4.07 -1.15
N ASP A 73 -13.10 3.05 -0.45
CA ASP A 73 -13.21 3.07 1.01
C ASP A 73 -11.98 2.40 1.65
N ILE A 74 -11.58 2.88 2.83
CA ILE A 74 -10.37 2.41 3.50
C ILE A 74 -10.38 0.92 3.81
N ASN A 75 -11.53 0.35 4.18
CA ASN A 75 -11.61 -1.08 4.49
C ASN A 75 -11.44 -1.91 3.23
N TYR A 76 -12.02 -1.47 2.10
CA TYR A 76 -11.86 -2.17 0.83
C TYR A 76 -10.47 -2.02 0.23
N ALA A 77 -9.83 -0.85 0.41
CA ALA A 77 -8.43 -0.65 0.05
C ALA A 77 -7.54 -1.62 0.84
N GLU A 78 -7.69 -1.68 2.17
CA GLU A 78 -6.93 -2.59 3.03
C GLU A 78 -7.18 -4.06 2.68
N MET A 79 -8.43 -4.46 2.44
CA MET A 79 -8.75 -5.83 2.02
C MET A 79 -8.11 -6.19 0.69
N THR A 80 -8.11 -5.26 -0.28
CA THR A 80 -7.48 -5.50 -1.59
C THR A 80 -5.98 -5.65 -1.46
N LEU A 81 -5.32 -4.73 -0.75
CA LEU A 81 -3.88 -4.78 -0.52
C LEU A 81 -3.48 -6.07 0.18
N LYS A 82 -4.26 -6.48 1.20
CA LYS A 82 -4.08 -7.75 1.86
C LYS A 82 -4.26 -8.93 0.89
N HIS A 83 -5.31 -8.94 0.07
CA HIS A 83 -5.53 -10.03 -0.89
C HIS A 83 -4.40 -10.15 -1.91
N VAL A 84 -3.81 -9.03 -2.34
CA VAL A 84 -2.62 -9.05 -3.21
C VAL A 84 -1.42 -9.61 -2.45
N LEU A 85 -1.18 -9.15 -1.22
CA LEU A 85 -0.07 -9.63 -0.40
C LEU A 85 -0.17 -11.13 -0.07
N ASP A 86 -1.37 -11.62 0.24
CA ASP A 86 -1.62 -13.03 0.59
C ASP A 86 -1.32 -13.99 -0.59
N LYS A 87 -1.23 -13.50 -1.83
CA LYS A 87 -0.78 -14.29 -2.99
C LYS A 87 0.74 -14.49 -3.04
N HIS A 88 1.49 -13.73 -2.23
CA HIS A 88 2.95 -13.72 -2.17
C HIS A 88 3.41 -14.05 -0.75
N GLU A 89 3.36 -15.32 -0.36
CA GLU A 89 3.65 -15.78 1.02
C GLU A 89 5.01 -15.25 1.55
N ASP A 90 6.08 -15.39 0.75
CA ASP A 90 7.42 -14.90 1.10
C ASP A 90 7.46 -13.37 1.27
N ALA A 91 6.69 -12.65 0.46
CA ALA A 91 6.62 -11.19 0.53
C ALA A 91 5.81 -10.73 1.76
N ALA A 92 4.79 -11.48 2.19
CA ALA A 92 4.04 -11.19 3.40
C ALA A 92 4.92 -11.23 4.65
N GLU A 93 5.81 -12.22 4.75
CA GLU A 93 6.80 -12.30 5.83
C GLU A 93 7.80 -11.13 5.77
N ALA A 94 8.28 -10.80 4.56
CA ALA A 94 9.21 -9.70 4.36
C ALA A 94 8.58 -8.33 4.68
N VAL A 95 7.31 -8.10 4.31
CA VAL A 95 6.57 -6.87 4.68
C VAL A 95 6.51 -6.72 6.19
N ASN A 96 6.13 -7.78 6.92
CA ASN A 96 6.03 -7.73 8.38
C ASN A 96 7.38 -7.46 9.04
N THR A 97 8.43 -8.15 8.59
CA THR A 97 9.80 -7.95 9.10
C THR A 97 10.26 -6.51 8.90
N LEU A 98 10.09 -5.96 7.70
CA LEU A 98 10.47 -4.57 7.42
C LEU A 98 9.63 -3.57 8.23
N TYR A 99 8.35 -3.83 8.42
CA TYR A 99 7.50 -3.01 9.29
C TYR A 99 7.98 -3.03 10.75
N GLU A 100 8.50 -4.17 11.23
CA GLU A 100 9.10 -4.29 12.56
C GLU A 100 10.42 -3.53 12.66
N GLU A 101 11.34 -3.75 11.73
CA GLU A 101 12.63 -3.06 11.70
C GLU A 101 12.48 -1.53 11.65
N ILE A 102 11.57 -1.03 10.80
CA ILE A 102 11.30 0.41 10.72
C ILE A 102 10.71 0.92 12.04
N ALA A 103 9.76 0.18 12.62
CA ALA A 103 9.15 0.56 13.89
C ALA A 103 10.18 0.67 15.01
N GLU A 104 11.09 -0.31 15.12
CA GLU A 104 12.17 -0.29 16.10
C GLU A 104 13.12 0.88 15.86
N ARG A 105 13.55 1.10 14.61
CA ARG A 105 14.46 2.18 14.24
C ARG A 105 13.94 3.57 14.63
N ILE A 106 12.64 3.81 14.47
CA ILE A 106 12.01 5.11 14.78
C ILE A 106 11.35 5.15 16.17
N GLY A 107 11.43 4.07 16.95
CA GLY A 107 10.73 3.93 18.24
C GLY A 107 9.22 4.12 18.11
N ALA A 108 8.59 3.56 17.07
CA ALA A 108 7.16 3.59 16.85
C ALA A 108 6.46 2.45 17.59
N GLU A 109 5.87 2.78 18.74
CA GLU A 109 5.08 1.85 19.56
C GLU A 109 3.60 2.30 19.68
N GLY A 110 2.75 1.37 20.11
CA GLY A 110 1.35 1.65 20.46
C GLY A 110 0.40 1.83 19.27
N PRO A 111 -0.80 2.39 19.51
CA PRO A 111 -1.90 2.39 18.53
C PRO A 111 -1.62 3.23 17.27
N ASN A 112 -0.67 4.18 17.34
CA ASN A 112 -0.29 5.03 16.21
C ASN A 112 0.92 4.50 15.43
N ARG A 113 1.38 3.28 15.73
CA ARG A 113 2.58 2.67 15.12
C ARG A 113 2.54 2.72 13.59
N ALA A 114 1.47 2.22 12.97
CA ALA A 114 1.36 2.19 11.51
C ALA A 114 1.40 3.59 10.87
N ARG A 115 0.79 4.59 11.52
CA ARG A 115 0.83 5.98 11.04
C ARG A 115 2.25 6.54 11.08
N ARG A 116 2.95 6.37 12.21
CA ARG A 116 4.33 6.86 12.38
C ARG A 116 5.30 6.21 11.39
N ILE A 117 5.13 4.91 11.12
CA ILE A 117 5.92 4.20 10.10
C ILE A 117 5.69 4.81 8.73
N CYS A 118 4.42 5.03 8.35
CA CYS A 118 4.12 5.65 7.06
C CYS A 118 4.63 7.09 6.94
N GLU A 119 4.51 7.90 7.99
CA GLU A 119 5.09 9.25 8.03
C GLU A 119 6.61 9.19 7.82
N ALA A 120 7.32 8.30 8.53
CA ALA A 120 8.77 8.14 8.38
C ALA A 120 9.17 7.70 6.96
N ILE A 121 8.42 6.76 6.37
CA ILE A 121 8.68 6.27 5.00
C ILE A 121 8.47 7.36 3.95
N ILE A 122 7.38 8.13 4.06
CA ILE A 122 7.05 9.19 3.09
C ILE A 122 8.02 10.37 3.21
N ASN A 123 8.45 10.69 4.43
CA ASN A 123 9.39 11.79 4.70
C ASN A 123 10.86 11.39 4.50
N ASP A 124 11.14 10.16 4.05
CA ASP A 124 12.48 9.63 3.86
C ASP A 124 13.34 9.57 5.14
N GLU A 125 12.70 9.49 6.32
CA GLU A 125 13.37 9.44 7.63
C GLU A 125 13.94 8.05 7.97
N VAL A 126 13.71 7.08 7.09
CA VAL A 126 14.19 5.69 7.18
C VAL A 126 15.44 5.42 6.35
N ASN A 127 15.93 6.40 5.59
CA ASN A 127 17.23 6.32 4.92
C ASN A 127 18.37 6.74 5.87
#